data_AF-A0A1I1VPQ6-F1
#
_entry.id   AF-A0A1I1VPQ6-F1
#
_cell.length_a   1.000
_cell.length_b   1.000
_cell.length_c   1.000
_cell.angle_alpha   90.00
_cell.angle_beta   90.00
_cell.angle_gamma   90.00
#
_symmetry.space_group_name_H-M   'P 1'
#
loop_
_entity.id
_entity.type
_entity.pdbx_description
1 polymer ?
#
loop_
_entity_poly.entity_id
_entity_poly.type
_entity_poly.pdbx_seq_one_letter_code
_entity_poly.pdbx_strand_id
1 'polypeptide(L)'
;MATDYVNEVQKLYVAYFSRPADPGGLTFWANRLQTNPNGYQNIALAFSSSAEYQATYGNMDNRAVVAEVYENLFGRVGEAAGIDYWTNAWNNGSINIGNVVTGIAAGAQNNDRIAYNAKVGVSTLFTNRIDTNAEIAAYQGVKTQIAVDYIAKVNSFATGATYSDLGLIDAEVARIVGTPTGISYDDMELV
;
A
#
# COMPACT_ATOMS: atom_id res chain seq x y z
N MET A 1 -16.44 -13.21 0.85
CA MET A 1 -15.23 -12.92 0.04
C MET A 1 -14.15 -13.88 0.48
N ALA A 2 -13.44 -14.56 -0.43
CA ALA A 2 -12.29 -15.37 -0.01
C ALA A 2 -11.21 -14.40 0.52
N THR A 3 -10.79 -14.60 1.77
CA THR A 3 -9.82 -13.73 2.47
C THR A 3 -8.52 -13.56 1.69
N ASP A 4 -8.14 -14.57 0.91
CA ASP A 4 -6.93 -14.56 0.09
C ASP A 4 -6.93 -13.44 -0.96
N TYR A 5 -8.05 -13.19 -1.63
CA TYR A 5 -8.12 -12.14 -2.66
C TYR A 5 -8.03 -10.74 -2.09
N VAL A 6 -8.56 -10.53 -0.88
CA VAL A 6 -8.44 -9.26 -0.16
C VAL A 6 -6.96 -8.98 0.14
N ASN A 7 -6.23 -10.01 0.60
CA ASN A 7 -4.81 -9.88 0.88
C ASN A 7 -3.98 -9.61 -0.40
N GLU A 8 -4.28 -10.30 -1.50
CA GLU A 8 -3.60 -10.09 -2.79
C GLU A 8 -3.81 -8.69 -3.37
N VAL A 9 -5.02 -8.13 -3.23
CA VAL A 9 -5.28 -6.75 -3.64
C VAL A 9 -4.56 -5.76 -2.72
N GLN A 10 -4.58 -5.99 -1.40
CA GLN A 10 -3.88 -5.15 -0.44
C GLN A 10 -2.38 -5.08 -0.74
N LYS A 11 -1.77 -6.21 -1.08
CA LYS A 11 -0.38 -6.31 -1.56
C LYS A 11 -0.09 -5.37 -2.72
N LEU A 12 -0.97 -5.33 -3.72
CA LEU A 12 -0.81 -4.41 -4.87
C LEU A 12 -0.89 -2.94 -4.46
N TYR A 13 -1.82 -2.56 -3.57
CA TYR A 13 -1.90 -1.18 -3.08
C TYR A 13 -0.64 -0.77 -2.31
N VAL A 14 -0.12 -1.65 -1.45
CA VAL A 14 1.14 -1.40 -0.73
C VAL A 14 2.30 -1.27 -1.73
N ALA A 15 2.40 -2.16 -2.70
CA ALA A 15 3.51 -2.18 -3.66
C ALA A 15 3.52 -0.97 -4.60
N TYR A 16 2.35 -0.57 -5.10
CA TYR A 16 2.22 0.54 -6.04
C TYR A 16 2.12 1.91 -5.40
N PHE A 17 1.55 2.02 -4.21
CA PHE A 17 1.16 3.33 -3.67
C PHE A 17 1.60 3.53 -2.22
N SER A 18 2.30 2.56 -1.61
CA SER A 18 2.70 2.56 -0.20
C SER A 18 1.58 2.94 0.77
N ARG A 19 0.34 2.59 0.44
CA ARG A 19 -0.83 2.92 1.27
C ARG A 19 -1.81 1.77 1.40
N PRO A 20 -2.70 1.83 2.39
CA PRO A 20 -3.86 0.97 2.45
C PRO A 20 -4.78 1.17 1.23
N ALA A 21 -5.40 0.09 0.78
CA ALA A 21 -6.53 0.15 -0.15
C ALA A 21 -7.67 0.97 0.47
N ASP A 22 -8.43 1.67 -0.36
CA ASP A 22 -9.72 2.18 0.08
C ASP A 22 -10.73 1.00 0.15
N PRO A 23 -11.72 1.02 1.06
CA PRO A 23 -12.65 -0.12 1.23
C PRO A 23 -13.41 -0.48 -0.04
N GLY A 24 -13.79 0.52 -0.85
CA GLY A 24 -14.50 0.34 -2.11
C GLY A 24 -13.64 -0.33 -3.18
N GLY A 25 -12.44 0.17 -3.39
CA GLY A 25 -11.44 -0.37 -4.30
C GLY A 25 -11.01 -1.78 -3.92
N LEU A 26 -10.76 -2.02 -2.62
CA LEU A 26 -10.43 -3.34 -2.10
C LEU A 26 -11.52 -4.36 -2.45
N THR A 27 -12.78 -4.00 -2.18
CA THR A 27 -13.94 -4.84 -2.49
C THR A 27 -14.10 -5.07 -4.00
N PHE A 28 -13.94 -4.02 -4.80
CA PHE A 28 -14.05 -4.10 -6.26
C PHE A 28 -13.03 -5.07 -6.86
N TRP A 29 -11.75 -4.90 -6.51
CA TRP A 29 -10.67 -5.72 -7.04
C TRP A 29 -10.69 -7.15 -6.50
N ALA A 30 -11.09 -7.35 -5.24
CA ALA A 30 -11.24 -8.71 -4.69
C ALA A 30 -12.36 -9.48 -5.40
N ASN A 31 -13.48 -8.82 -5.74
CA ASN A 31 -14.55 -9.41 -6.55
C ASN A 31 -14.08 -9.75 -7.98
N ARG A 32 -13.21 -8.91 -8.57
CA ARG A 32 -12.59 -9.19 -9.87
C ARG A 32 -11.69 -10.42 -9.82
N LEU A 33 -10.89 -10.61 -8.76
CA LEU A 33 -10.08 -11.81 -8.60
C LEU A 33 -10.93 -13.06 -8.35
N GLN A 34 -12.05 -12.92 -7.63
CA GLN A 34 -12.97 -14.04 -7.42
C GLN A 34 -13.58 -14.55 -8.74
N THR A 35 -13.85 -13.65 -9.70
CA THR A 35 -14.41 -14.00 -11.01
C THR A 35 -13.35 -14.34 -12.05
N ASN A 36 -12.12 -13.86 -11.88
CA ASN A 36 -10.97 -14.21 -12.69
C ASN A 36 -9.69 -14.31 -11.81
N PRO A 37 -9.41 -15.50 -11.24
CA PRO A 37 -8.27 -15.70 -10.34
C PRO A 37 -6.90 -15.40 -11.00
N ASN A 38 -6.81 -15.53 -12.33
CA ASN A 38 -5.61 -15.17 -13.09
C ASN A 38 -5.54 -13.68 -13.44
N GLY A 39 -6.44 -12.86 -12.88
CA GLY A 39 -6.55 -11.43 -13.15
C GLY A 39 -5.53 -10.56 -12.42
N TYR A 40 -4.67 -11.13 -11.57
CA TYR A 40 -3.73 -10.36 -10.75
C TYR A 40 -2.85 -9.41 -11.59
N GLN A 41 -2.26 -9.89 -12.68
CA GLN A 41 -1.49 -9.06 -13.61
C GLN A 41 -2.35 -7.97 -14.28
N ASN A 42 -3.63 -8.24 -14.53
CA ASN A 42 -4.54 -7.24 -15.10
C ASN A 42 -4.83 -6.11 -14.11
N ILE A 43 -4.87 -6.41 -12.81
CA ILE A 43 -5.02 -5.39 -11.75
C ILE A 43 -3.76 -4.53 -11.67
N ALA A 44 -2.58 -5.15 -11.66
CA ALA A 44 -1.30 -4.43 -11.68
C ALA A 44 -1.21 -3.49 -12.90
N LEU A 45 -1.62 -3.96 -14.08
CA LEU A 45 -1.71 -3.12 -15.28
C LEU A 45 -2.74 -2.00 -15.14
N ALA A 46 -3.93 -2.29 -14.61
CA ALA A 46 -4.95 -1.27 -14.38
C ALA A 46 -4.46 -0.17 -13.43
N PHE A 47 -3.71 -0.53 -12.39
CA PHE A 47 -3.09 0.42 -11.45
C PHE A 47 -2.11 1.33 -12.20
N SER A 48 -1.26 0.77 -13.06
CA SER A 48 -0.32 1.57 -13.86
C SER A 48 -0.98 2.55 -14.84
N SER A 49 -2.23 2.27 -15.24
CA SER A 49 -3.03 3.16 -16.09
C SER A 49 -3.87 4.18 -15.30
N SER A 50 -3.86 4.11 -13.97
CA SER A 50 -4.70 4.96 -13.12
C SER A 50 -4.18 6.39 -13.02
N ALA A 51 -5.08 7.33 -12.73
CA ALA A 51 -4.72 8.72 -12.46
C ALA A 51 -3.77 8.85 -11.24
N GLU A 52 -3.91 7.98 -10.26
CA GLU A 52 -3.04 7.94 -9.07
C GLU A 52 -1.61 7.53 -9.43
N TYR A 53 -1.44 6.53 -10.30
CA TYR A 53 -0.13 6.17 -10.82
C TYR A 53 0.48 7.32 -11.61
N GLN A 54 -0.27 8.00 -12.46
CA GLN A 54 0.24 9.16 -13.21
C GLN A 54 0.62 10.32 -12.28
N ALA A 55 -0.14 10.55 -11.21
CA ALA A 55 0.18 11.56 -10.21
C ALA A 55 1.46 11.24 -9.42
N THR A 56 1.70 9.96 -9.12
CA THR A 56 2.85 9.49 -8.33
C THR A 56 4.10 9.35 -9.19
N TYR A 57 3.97 8.72 -10.36
CA TYR A 57 5.09 8.24 -11.18
C TYR A 57 5.19 8.91 -12.56
N GLY A 58 4.20 9.68 -13.00
CA GLY A 58 4.12 10.18 -14.38
C GLY A 58 5.27 11.11 -14.80
N ASN A 59 5.97 11.72 -13.84
CA ASN A 59 7.15 12.56 -14.07
C ASN A 59 8.47 11.86 -13.74
N MET A 60 8.43 10.58 -13.35
CA MET A 60 9.60 9.78 -13.01
C MET A 60 10.08 8.98 -14.23
N ASP A 61 11.39 8.77 -14.32
CA ASP A 61 11.91 7.75 -15.23
C ASP A 61 11.71 6.34 -14.64
N ASN A 62 11.86 5.31 -15.48
CA ASN A 62 11.66 3.93 -15.06
C ASN A 62 12.59 3.53 -13.90
N ARG A 63 13.79 4.13 -13.79
CA ARG A 63 14.72 3.83 -12.70
C ARG A 63 14.20 4.34 -11.37
N ALA A 64 13.73 5.57 -11.34
CA ALA A 64 13.13 6.18 -10.16
C ALA A 64 11.87 5.42 -9.73
N VAL A 65 11.02 5.00 -10.68
CA VAL A 65 9.86 4.15 -10.37
C VAL A 65 10.29 2.82 -9.74
N VAL A 66 11.30 2.13 -10.31
CA VAL A 66 11.82 0.87 -9.73
C VAL A 66 12.34 1.10 -8.31
N ALA A 67 13.08 2.19 -8.06
CA ALA A 67 13.59 2.52 -6.73
C ALA A 67 12.45 2.75 -5.73
N GLU A 68 11.40 3.47 -6.12
CA GLU A 68 10.22 3.71 -5.28
C GLU A 68 9.49 2.41 -4.95
N VAL A 69 9.39 1.47 -5.90
CA VAL A 69 8.79 0.15 -5.65
C VAL A 69 9.54 -0.62 -4.55
N TYR A 70 10.88 -0.52 -4.48
CA TYR A 70 11.65 -1.10 -3.38
C TYR A 70 11.32 -0.46 -2.03
N GLU A 71 11.22 0.87 -1.98
CA GLU A 71 10.85 1.61 -0.76
C GLU A 71 9.43 1.27 -0.31
N ASN A 72 8.47 1.25 -1.24
CA ASN A 72 7.09 0.88 -0.97
C ASN A 72 6.96 -0.52 -0.36
N LEU A 73 7.64 -1.49 -0.95
CA LEU A 73 7.56 -2.89 -0.54
C LEU A 73 8.35 -3.17 0.74
N PHE A 74 9.57 -2.66 0.85
CA PHE A 74 10.54 -3.11 1.86
C PHE A 74 10.92 -2.01 2.87
N GLY A 75 10.58 -0.75 2.60
CA GLY A 75 10.96 0.38 3.46
C GLY A 75 12.48 0.63 3.50
N ARG A 76 13.16 0.32 2.39
CA ARG A 76 14.59 0.54 2.21
C ARG A 76 14.94 0.73 0.74
N VAL A 77 16.11 1.33 0.51
CA VAL A 77 16.67 1.48 -0.83
C VAL A 77 17.00 0.10 -1.41
N GLY A 78 16.62 -0.11 -2.68
CA GLY A 78 16.98 -1.31 -3.43
C GLY A 78 18.46 -1.37 -3.78
N GLU A 79 18.99 -2.57 -3.96
CA GLU A 79 20.37 -2.75 -4.40
C GLU A 79 20.55 -2.22 -5.83
N ALA A 80 21.65 -1.52 -6.10
CA ALA A 80 21.91 -0.93 -7.42
C ALA A 80 21.79 -1.95 -8.56
N ALA A 81 22.33 -3.16 -8.37
CA ALA A 81 22.24 -4.24 -9.36
C ALA A 81 20.80 -4.73 -9.60
N GLY A 82 19.96 -4.77 -8.56
CA GLY A 82 18.55 -5.12 -8.68
C GLY A 82 17.78 -4.03 -9.42
N ILE A 83 17.97 -2.77 -9.04
CA ILE A 83 17.36 -1.63 -9.72
C ILE A 83 17.77 -1.60 -11.20
N ASP A 84 19.06 -1.79 -11.51
CA ASP A 84 19.57 -1.84 -12.88
C ASP A 84 18.91 -2.96 -13.70
N TYR A 85 18.79 -4.17 -13.12
CA TYR A 85 18.18 -5.32 -13.78
C TYR A 85 16.74 -5.03 -14.21
N TRP A 86 15.89 -4.58 -13.27
CA TRP A 86 14.48 -4.28 -13.55
C TRP A 86 14.32 -3.10 -14.50
N THR A 87 15.12 -2.04 -14.30
CA THR A 87 15.12 -0.85 -15.15
C THR A 87 15.46 -1.21 -16.60
N ASN A 88 16.50 -2.01 -16.82
CA ASN A 88 16.95 -2.38 -18.16
C ASN A 88 15.91 -3.26 -18.88
N ALA A 89 15.36 -4.25 -18.17
CA ALA A 89 14.31 -5.11 -18.71
C ALA A 89 13.02 -4.34 -19.05
N TRP A 90 12.71 -3.29 -18.29
CA TRP A 90 11.57 -2.43 -18.57
C TRP A 90 11.86 -1.45 -19.73
N ASN A 91 13.02 -0.79 -19.73
CA ASN A 91 13.43 0.14 -20.78
C ASN A 91 13.50 -0.51 -22.17
N ASN A 92 13.91 -1.79 -22.24
CA ASN A 92 13.98 -2.51 -23.50
C ASN A 92 12.65 -3.16 -23.92
N GLY A 93 11.59 -3.00 -23.13
CA GLY A 93 10.25 -3.52 -23.41
C GLY A 93 10.07 -5.03 -23.18
N SER A 94 11.05 -5.72 -22.59
CA SER A 94 10.93 -7.16 -22.26
C SER A 94 9.89 -7.41 -21.17
N ILE A 95 9.72 -6.45 -20.28
CA ILE A 95 8.74 -6.49 -19.19
C ILE A 95 8.02 -5.14 -19.07
N ASN A 96 6.88 -5.13 -18.38
CA ASN A 96 6.17 -3.91 -17.99
C ASN A 96 6.26 -3.67 -16.48
N ILE A 97 5.76 -2.52 -16.01
CA ILE A 97 5.72 -2.19 -14.57
C ILE A 97 5.00 -3.24 -13.72
N GLY A 98 3.95 -3.88 -14.23
CA GLY A 98 3.29 -4.98 -13.54
C GLY A 98 4.24 -6.14 -13.26
N ASN A 99 5.08 -6.50 -14.23
CA ASN A 99 6.12 -7.50 -14.04
C ASN A 99 7.22 -7.05 -13.08
N VAL A 100 7.61 -5.77 -13.12
CA VAL A 100 8.60 -5.19 -12.18
C VAL A 100 8.09 -5.31 -10.75
N VAL A 101 6.89 -4.81 -10.46
CA VAL A 101 6.31 -4.80 -9.11
C VAL A 101 6.15 -6.23 -8.58
N THR A 102 5.56 -7.10 -9.39
CA THR A 102 5.32 -8.49 -8.98
C THR A 102 6.61 -9.31 -8.87
N GLY A 103 7.59 -9.04 -9.71
CA GLY A 103 8.91 -9.66 -9.66
C GLY A 103 9.71 -9.26 -8.42
N ILE A 104 9.75 -7.97 -8.09
CA ILE A 104 10.39 -7.47 -6.86
C ILE A 104 9.70 -8.06 -5.63
N ALA A 105 8.37 -8.00 -5.56
CA ALA A 105 7.60 -8.56 -4.46
C ALA A 105 7.82 -10.07 -4.28
N ALA A 106 7.88 -10.83 -5.38
CA ALA A 106 8.17 -12.28 -5.33
C ALA A 106 9.61 -12.59 -4.89
N GLY A 107 10.55 -11.67 -5.14
CA GLY A 107 11.94 -11.75 -4.70
C GLY A 107 12.16 -11.46 -3.22
N ALA A 108 11.13 -11.04 -2.47
CA ALA A 108 11.25 -10.68 -1.07
C ALA A 108 11.72 -11.84 -0.19
N GLN A 109 12.83 -11.64 0.52
CA GLN A 109 13.41 -12.63 1.43
C GLN A 109 13.80 -12.01 2.76
N ASN A 110 13.90 -12.83 3.81
CA ASN A 110 14.36 -12.41 5.14
C ASN A 110 13.63 -11.14 5.63
N ASN A 111 14.38 -10.06 5.89
CA ASN A 111 13.84 -8.79 6.38
C ASN A 111 12.86 -8.15 5.39
N ASP A 112 13.06 -8.30 4.08
CA ASP A 112 12.17 -7.73 3.07
C ASP A 112 10.79 -8.38 3.13
N ARG A 113 10.76 -9.71 3.26
CA ARG A 113 9.51 -10.45 3.41
C ARG A 113 8.80 -10.09 4.71
N ILE A 114 9.55 -9.86 5.78
CA ILE A 114 8.99 -9.43 7.07
C ILE A 114 8.40 -8.02 6.95
N ALA A 115 9.15 -7.07 6.39
CA ALA A 115 8.73 -5.68 6.19
C ALA A 115 7.47 -5.62 5.32
N TYR A 116 7.48 -6.32 4.18
CA TYR A 116 6.35 -6.32 3.27
C TYR A 116 5.09 -6.91 3.90
N ASN A 117 5.20 -8.07 4.55
CA ASN A 117 4.05 -8.69 5.24
C ASN A 117 3.52 -7.83 6.38
N ALA A 118 4.42 -7.15 7.12
CA ALA A 118 4.02 -6.20 8.16
C ALA A 118 3.25 -5.02 7.59
N LYS A 119 3.75 -4.39 6.50
CA LYS A 119 3.04 -3.30 5.81
C LYS A 119 1.67 -3.75 5.33
N VAL A 120 1.56 -4.94 4.73
CA VAL A 120 0.28 -5.50 4.26
C VAL A 120 -0.67 -5.74 5.43
N GLY A 121 -0.21 -6.33 6.53
CA GLY A 121 -1.03 -6.59 7.71
C GLY A 121 -1.57 -5.30 8.34
N VAL A 122 -0.71 -4.31 8.57
CA VAL A 122 -1.12 -2.99 9.08
C VAL A 122 -2.09 -2.32 8.10
N SER A 123 -1.82 -2.40 6.80
CA SER A 123 -2.70 -1.83 5.79
C SER A 123 -4.08 -2.50 5.74
N THR A 124 -4.16 -3.82 5.95
CA THR A 124 -5.45 -4.51 6.06
C THR A 124 -6.25 -4.04 7.27
N LEU A 125 -5.60 -3.90 8.44
CA LEU A 125 -6.24 -3.35 9.62
C LEU A 125 -6.71 -1.91 9.37
N PHE A 126 -5.85 -1.08 8.77
CA PHE A 126 -6.19 0.30 8.42
C PHE A 126 -7.42 0.38 7.53
N THR A 127 -7.47 -0.39 6.44
CA THR A 127 -8.64 -0.41 5.55
C THR A 127 -9.91 -0.81 6.29
N ASN A 128 -9.82 -1.75 7.23
CA ASN A 128 -10.97 -2.20 8.03
C ASN A 128 -11.47 -1.15 9.04
N ARG A 129 -10.64 -0.16 9.41
CA ARG A 129 -11.02 0.96 10.29
C ARG A 129 -11.59 2.16 9.52
N ILE A 130 -11.54 2.15 8.19
CA ILE A 130 -12.28 3.09 7.34
C ILE A 130 -13.69 2.50 7.16
N ASP A 131 -14.55 2.65 8.16
CA ASP A 131 -15.83 1.94 8.24
C ASP A 131 -17.07 2.86 8.19
N THR A 132 -16.89 4.16 8.32
CA THR A 132 -17.95 5.15 8.18
C THR A 132 -17.99 5.77 6.78
N ASN A 133 -19.17 6.24 6.37
CA ASN A 133 -19.32 6.98 5.11
C ASN A 133 -18.45 8.25 5.06
N ALA A 134 -18.21 8.88 6.22
CA ALA A 134 -17.38 10.08 6.31
C ALA A 134 -15.90 9.75 6.06
N GLU A 135 -15.39 8.65 6.62
CA GLU A 135 -14.02 8.19 6.39
C GLU A 135 -13.82 7.74 4.94
N ILE A 136 -14.76 6.95 4.40
CA ILE A 136 -14.72 6.50 3.00
C ILE A 136 -14.69 7.71 2.06
N ALA A 137 -15.52 8.72 2.30
CA ALA A 137 -15.53 9.94 1.49
C ALA A 137 -14.24 10.77 1.64
N ALA A 138 -13.62 10.74 2.82
CA ALA A 138 -12.41 11.49 3.11
C ALA A 138 -11.12 10.83 2.58
N TYR A 139 -11.13 9.51 2.33
CA TYR A 139 -9.95 8.74 1.91
C TYR A 139 -9.61 8.92 0.41
N GLN A 140 -9.29 10.16 0.01
CA GLN A 140 -9.05 10.54 -1.38
C GLN A 140 -8.06 11.72 -1.48
N GLY A 141 -7.35 11.84 -2.62
CA GLY A 141 -6.45 12.96 -2.89
C GLY A 141 -5.31 13.08 -1.89
N VAL A 142 -4.96 14.30 -1.47
CA VAL A 142 -3.84 14.56 -0.53
C VAL A 142 -4.00 13.81 0.80
N LYS A 143 -5.23 13.47 1.20
CA LYS A 143 -5.49 12.74 2.45
C LYS A 143 -5.00 11.29 2.42
N THR A 144 -4.74 10.71 1.24
CA THR A 144 -4.08 9.40 1.17
C THR A 144 -2.64 9.46 1.63
N GLN A 145 -1.97 10.62 1.55
CA GLN A 145 -0.60 10.82 2.03
C GLN A 145 -0.48 10.54 3.53
N ILE A 146 -1.53 10.84 4.30
CA ILE A 146 -1.59 10.53 5.73
C ILE A 146 -1.42 9.02 5.97
N ALA A 147 -2.10 8.20 5.16
CA ALA A 147 -1.98 6.76 5.23
C ALA A 147 -0.64 6.26 4.68
N VAL A 148 -0.09 6.90 3.63
CA VAL A 148 1.27 6.63 3.14
C VAL A 148 2.30 6.83 4.25
N ASP A 149 2.26 7.97 4.94
CA ASP A 149 3.18 8.32 6.02
C ASP A 149 3.06 7.34 7.20
N TYR A 150 1.86 6.83 7.46
CA TYR A 150 1.64 5.81 8.49
C TYR A 150 2.29 4.47 8.11
N ILE A 151 2.08 3.99 6.87
CA ILE A 151 2.66 2.74 6.38
C ILE A 151 4.18 2.84 6.19
N ALA A 152 4.72 4.03 5.91
CA ALA A 152 6.16 4.26 5.84
C ALA A 152 6.88 3.94 7.16
N LYS A 153 6.19 4.09 8.32
CA LYS A 153 6.74 3.74 9.64
C LYS A 153 6.88 2.23 9.87
N VAL A 154 6.34 1.40 8.96
CA VAL A 154 6.35 -0.07 9.05
C VAL A 154 7.42 -0.63 8.13
N ASN A 155 8.52 -1.13 8.69
CA ASN A 155 9.65 -1.71 7.93
C ASN A 155 10.28 -2.96 8.61
N SER A 156 9.68 -3.42 9.70
CA SER A 156 10.16 -4.58 10.47
C SER A 156 9.00 -5.24 11.20
N PHE A 157 9.26 -6.42 11.79
CA PHE A 157 8.29 -7.08 12.66
C PHE A 157 7.92 -6.21 13.88
N ALA A 158 8.90 -5.55 14.48
CA ALA A 158 8.70 -4.72 15.67
C ALA A 158 7.81 -3.51 15.37
N THR A 159 8.13 -2.76 14.31
CA THR A 159 7.30 -1.63 13.88
C THR A 159 5.92 -2.09 13.41
N GLY A 160 5.84 -3.25 12.75
CA GLY A 160 4.56 -3.86 12.36
C GLY A 160 3.67 -4.14 13.57
N ALA A 161 4.24 -4.69 14.64
CA ALA A 161 3.51 -4.90 15.89
C ALA A 161 3.04 -3.58 16.51
N THR A 162 3.91 -2.56 16.57
CA THR A 162 3.55 -1.23 17.11
C THR A 162 2.40 -0.58 16.31
N TYR A 163 2.52 -0.50 14.99
CA TYR A 163 1.53 0.19 14.14
C TYR A 163 0.34 -0.70 13.75
N SER A 164 0.24 -1.91 14.29
CA SER A 164 -0.98 -2.73 14.24
C SER A 164 -1.96 -2.44 15.37
N ASP A 165 -1.57 -1.57 16.33
CA ASP A 165 -2.45 -1.11 17.39
C ASP A 165 -3.66 -0.36 16.81
N LEU A 166 -4.87 -0.81 17.18
CA LEU A 166 -6.11 -0.26 16.62
C LEU A 166 -6.35 1.19 17.05
N GLY A 167 -5.92 1.59 18.26
CA GLY A 167 -6.04 2.98 18.72
C GLY A 167 -5.15 3.93 17.91
N LEU A 168 -3.94 3.50 17.55
CA LEU A 168 -3.07 4.27 16.66
C LEU A 168 -3.66 4.38 15.24
N ILE A 169 -4.24 3.31 14.72
CA ILE A 169 -4.90 3.33 13.40
C ILE A 169 -6.10 4.27 13.43
N ASP A 170 -6.94 4.20 14.46
CA ASP A 170 -8.12 5.06 14.61
C ASP A 170 -7.76 6.53 14.68
N ALA A 171 -6.71 6.87 15.43
CA ALA A 171 -6.19 8.24 15.50
C ALA A 171 -5.75 8.76 14.13
N GLU A 172 -5.19 7.91 13.28
CA GLU A 172 -4.76 8.28 11.93
C GLU A 172 -5.95 8.39 10.96
N VAL A 173 -6.93 7.47 11.03
CA VAL A 173 -8.18 7.55 10.26
C VAL A 173 -8.96 8.82 10.61
N ALA A 174 -9.02 9.18 11.89
CA ALA A 174 -9.58 10.43 12.38
C ALA A 174 -8.89 11.67 11.77
N ARG A 175 -7.57 11.62 11.59
CA ARG A 175 -6.79 12.65 10.89
C ARG A 175 -7.18 12.77 9.40
N ILE A 176 -7.49 11.65 8.74
CA ILE A 176 -7.96 11.64 7.34
C ILE A 176 -9.29 12.38 7.20
N VAL A 177 -10.25 12.16 8.11
CA VAL A 177 -11.53 12.89 8.08
C VAL A 177 -11.30 14.41 8.24
N GLY A 178 -10.27 14.80 8.99
CA GLY A 178 -9.85 16.18 9.20
C GLY A 178 -10.22 16.64 10.60
N THR A 179 -9.57 16.06 11.61
CA THR A 179 -9.85 16.23 13.05
C THR A 179 -11.30 15.88 13.42
N PRO A 180 -11.55 14.90 14.29
CA PRO A 180 -12.80 14.86 15.02
C PRO A 180 -12.89 16.15 15.82
N THR A 181 -13.91 16.96 15.57
CA THR A 181 -14.38 17.89 16.58
C THR A 181 -14.94 17.07 17.73
N GLY A 182 -14.10 16.64 18.67
CA GLY A 182 -14.57 15.94 19.87
C GLY A 182 -13.55 15.01 20.52
N ILE A 183 -12.83 15.59 21.47
CA ILE A 183 -12.15 14.98 22.63
C ILE A 183 -10.94 14.09 22.29
N SER A 184 -9.77 14.63 22.64
CA SER A 184 -8.52 13.89 22.75
C SER A 184 -8.64 12.79 23.79
N TYR A 185 -8.09 11.60 23.52
CA TYR A 185 -7.95 10.54 24.53
C TYR A 185 -7.07 10.98 25.73
N ASP A 186 -6.34 12.09 25.64
CA ASP A 186 -5.65 12.71 26.78
C ASP A 186 -6.60 13.36 27.82
N ASP A 187 -7.88 13.56 27.50
CA ASP A 187 -8.87 14.10 28.46
C ASP A 187 -9.57 13.00 29.30
N MET A 188 -9.15 11.74 29.18
CA MET A 188 -9.52 10.67 30.11
C MET A 188 -8.54 10.58 31.28
N GLU A 189 -8.35 11.69 32.01
CA GLU A 189 -7.80 11.58 33.36
C GLU A 189 -8.78 10.83 34.26
N LEU A 190 -8.21 9.93 35.05
CA LEU A 190 -8.83 9.03 36.01
C LEU A 190 -9.85 9.75 36.90
N VAL A 191 -11.05 9.16 37.01
CA VAL A 191 -11.97 9.40 38.13
C VAL A 191 -11.35 8.88 39.42
#